data_AF-A0A0V0WH64-F1
#
_entry.id   AF-A0A0V0WH64-F1
#
_cell.length_a   1.000
_cell.length_b   1.000
_cell.length_c   1.000
_cell.angle_alpha   90.00
_cell.angle_beta   90.00
_cell.angle_gamma   90.00
#
_symmetry.space_group_name_H-M   'P 1'
#
loop_
_entity.id
_entity.type
_entity.pdbx_description
1 polymer ?
#
loop_
_entity_poly.entity_id
_entity_poly.type
_entity_poly.pdbx_seq_one_letter_code
_entity_poly.pdbx_strand_id
1 'polypeptide(L)'
;LLLLLLVVLLLEAYCRGCGAQYLKSLLRQVNATEKLATLNAAIKDKKDDGTKLLWERLRQADYAEALQNLDSPLDHTVNLGTLLVDQCHVCLLYTSRCV
;
A
#
# COMPACT_ATOMS: atom_id res chain seq x y z
N LEU A 1 19.07 -15.01 13.37
CA LEU A 1 18.99 -16.02 12.29
C LEU A 1 17.83 -17.01 12.51
N LEU A 2 17.76 -17.70 13.66
CA LEU A 2 16.71 -18.68 13.96
C LEU A 2 15.28 -18.11 13.91
N LEU A 3 15.06 -16.92 14.50
CA LEU A 3 13.75 -16.24 14.49
C LEU A 3 13.29 -15.87 13.08
N LEU A 4 14.22 -15.42 12.23
CA LEU A 4 13.92 -15.02 10.85
C LEU A 4 13.51 -16.24 10.02
N LEU A 5 14.20 -17.37 10.20
CA LEU A 5 13.86 -18.65 9.57
C LEU A 5 12.47 -19.15 10.01
N LEU A 6 12.14 -19.02 11.30
CA LEU A 6 10.83 -19.42 11.83
C LEU A 6 9.68 -18.66 11.18
N VAL A 7 9.80 -17.33 11.06
CA VAL A 7 8.76 -16.48 10.45
C VAL A 7 8.58 -16.83 8.97
N VAL A 8 9.67 -17.09 8.24
CA VAL A 8 9.62 -17.47 6.82
C VAL A 8 8.89 -18.82 6.63
N LEU A 9 9.24 -19.84 7.41
CA LEU A 9 8.59 -21.16 7.30
C LEU A 9 7.12 -21.11 7.69
N LEU A 10 6.77 -20.34 8.71
CA LEU A 10 5.38 -20.15 9.13
C LEU A 10 4.56 -19.45 8.03
N LEU A 11 5.12 -18.42 7.41
CA LEU A 11 4.47 -17.71 6.31
C LEU A 11 4.30 -18.61 5.09
N GLU A 12 5.30 -19.43 4.75
CA GLU A 12 5.20 -20.41 3.65
C GLU A 12 4.05 -21.39 3.89
N ALA A 13 3.98 -21.99 5.09
CA ALA A 13 2.91 -22.90 5.45
C ALA A 13 1.53 -22.21 5.41
N TYR A 14 1.44 -20.97 5.90
CA TYR A 14 0.21 -20.19 5.86
C TYR A 14 -0.26 -19.90 4.43
N CYS A 15 0.63 -19.44 3.54
CA CYS A 15 0.31 -19.16 2.15
C CYS A 15 -0.16 -20.40 1.38
N ARG A 16 0.34 -21.59 1.74
CA ARG A 16 -0.15 -22.87 1.18
C ARG A 16 -1.51 -23.28 1.73
N GLY A 17 -1.84 -22.92 2.97
CA GLY A 17 -3.05 -23.34 3.67
C GLY A 17 -4.25 -22.38 3.57
N CYS A 18 -4.04 -21.09 3.30
CA CYS A 18 -5.10 -20.07 3.36
C CYS A 18 -6.06 -20.05 2.15
N GLY A 19 -5.80 -20.87 1.13
CA GLY A 19 -6.64 -20.99 -0.06
C GLY A 19 -6.34 -19.96 -1.15
N ALA A 20 -6.56 -20.35 -2.42
CA ALA A 20 -6.13 -19.57 -3.58
C ALA A 20 -6.78 -18.18 -3.69
N GLN A 21 -8.05 -18.04 -3.28
CA GLN A 21 -8.76 -16.75 -3.35
C GLN A 21 -8.21 -15.75 -2.33
N TYR A 22 -8.02 -16.19 -1.08
CA TYR A 22 -7.46 -15.34 -0.03
C TYR A 22 -6.00 -14.98 -0.31
N LEU A 23 -5.20 -15.94 -0.78
CA LEU A 23 -3.83 -15.68 -1.21
C LEU A 23 -3.77 -14.60 -2.31
N LYS A 24 -4.71 -14.62 -3.25
CA LYS A 24 -4.80 -13.58 -4.29
C LYS A 24 -5.10 -12.19 -3.70
N SER A 25 -6.03 -12.08 -2.73
CA SER A 25 -6.26 -10.82 -2.01
C SER A 25 -5.02 -10.36 -1.25
N LEU A 26 -4.33 -11.27 -0.56
CA LEU A 26 -3.10 -10.97 0.18
C LEU A 26 -1.99 -10.47 -0.74
N LEU A 27 -1.80 -11.08 -1.90
CA LEU A 27 -0.83 -10.61 -2.91
C LEU A 27 -1.19 -9.22 -3.44
N ARG A 28 -2.47 -8.90 -3.60
CA ARG A 28 -2.90 -7.54 -3.98
C ARG A 28 -2.59 -6.52 -2.88
N GLN A 29 -2.80 -6.87 -1.61
CA GLN A 29 -2.42 -6.01 -0.48
C GLN A 29 -0.90 -5.76 -0.41
N VAL A 30 -0.09 -6.78 -0.66
CA VAL A 30 1.38 -6.64 -0.73
C VAL A 30 1.79 -5.71 -1.87
N ASN A 31 1.25 -5.91 -3.08
CA ASN A 31 1.53 -5.05 -4.22
C ASN A 31 1.10 -3.58 -3.97
N ALA A 32 -0.08 -3.36 -3.39
CA ALA A 32 -0.54 -2.03 -3.02
C ALA A 32 0.44 -1.34 -2.04
N THR A 33 0.88 -2.08 -1.02
CA THR A 33 1.84 -1.59 -0.01
C THR A 33 3.20 -1.27 -0.62
N GLU A 34 3.68 -2.12 -1.53
CA GLU A 34 4.93 -1.89 -2.27
C GLU A 34 4.86 -0.60 -3.09
N LYS A 35 3.78 -0.40 -3.85
CA LYS A 35 3.59 0.85 -4.62
C LYS A 35 3.54 2.09 -3.75
N LEU A 36 2.83 2.04 -2.62
CA LEU A 36 2.81 3.15 -1.67
C LEU A 36 4.21 3.42 -1.10
N ALA A 37 4.99 2.38 -0.80
CA ALA A 37 6.37 2.52 -0.33
C ALA A 37 7.29 3.15 -1.39
N THR A 38 7.19 2.72 -2.65
CA THR A 38 7.92 3.31 -3.78
C THR A 38 7.55 4.79 -3.98
N LEU A 39 6.25 5.10 -3.97
CA LEU A 39 5.77 6.47 -4.11
C LEU A 39 6.23 7.36 -2.95
N ASN A 40 6.15 6.85 -1.72
CA ASN A 40 6.62 7.57 -0.54
C ASN A 40 8.13 7.86 -0.61
N ALA A 41 8.94 6.90 -1.07
CA ALA A 41 10.37 7.12 -1.29
C ALA A 41 10.63 8.21 -2.36
N ALA A 42 9.89 8.18 -3.47
CA ALA A 42 10.00 9.19 -4.52
C ALA A 42 9.57 10.59 -4.06
N ILE A 43 8.54 10.69 -3.22
CA ILE A 43 8.09 11.96 -2.62
C ILE A 43 9.14 12.49 -1.65
N LYS A 44 9.75 11.61 -0.84
CA LYS A 44 10.79 11.99 0.14
C LYS A 44 12.05 12.56 -0.51
N ASP A 45 12.37 12.15 -1.74
CA ASP A 45 13.52 12.65 -2.50
C ASP A 45 13.27 14.05 -3.08
N LYS A 46 12.01 14.41 -3.37
CA LYS A 46 11.65 15.75 -3.86
C LYS A 46 11.47 16.75 -2.72
N LYS A 47 12.23 17.85 -2.76
CA LYS A 47 12.16 18.95 -1.78
C LYS A 47 10.97 19.91 -1.96
N ASP A 48 10.44 20.02 -3.17
CA ASP A 48 9.33 20.92 -3.52
C ASP A 48 8.28 20.13 -4.31
N ASP A 49 6.99 20.34 -4.04
CA ASP A 49 5.83 19.76 -4.75
C ASP A 49 5.53 18.25 -4.57
N GLY A 50 5.68 17.71 -3.34
CA GLY A 50 5.30 16.32 -3.02
C GLY A 50 3.84 15.94 -3.36
N THR A 51 2.88 16.85 -3.16
CA THR A 51 1.45 16.61 -3.44
C THR A 51 1.15 16.52 -4.94
N LYS A 52 1.84 17.30 -5.78
CA LYS A 52 1.66 17.21 -7.25
C LYS A 52 2.17 15.87 -7.77
N LEU A 53 3.36 15.46 -7.32
CA LEU A 53 3.92 14.14 -7.65
C LEU A 53 3.00 13.01 -7.17
N LEU A 54 2.42 13.12 -5.97
CA LEU A 54 1.42 12.18 -5.46
C LEU A 54 0.26 12.02 -6.44
N TRP A 55 -0.41 13.11 -6.83
CA TRP A 55 -1.56 13.07 -7.73
C TRP A 55 -1.21 12.52 -9.11
N GLU A 56 -0.08 12.95 -9.69
CA GLU A 56 0.41 12.44 -10.98
C GLU A 56 0.58 10.92 -10.95
N ARG A 57 1.19 10.39 -9.88
CA ARG A 57 1.43 8.95 -9.73
C ARG A 57 0.16 8.16 -9.46
N LEU A 58 -0.72 8.65 -8.60
CA LEU A 58 -2.00 7.99 -8.31
C LEU A 58 -2.93 7.92 -9.52
N ARG A 59 -2.79 8.82 -10.50
CA ARG A 59 -3.53 8.80 -11.76
C ARG A 59 -2.98 7.82 -12.79
N GLN A 60 -1.77 7.27 -12.60
CA GLN A 60 -1.22 6.26 -13.50
C GLN A 60 -2.02 4.96 -13.37
N ALA A 61 -2.32 4.31 -14.50
CA ALA A 61 -3.18 3.12 -14.53
C ALA A 61 -2.67 1.99 -13.64
N ASP A 62 -1.34 1.83 -13.55
CA ASP A 62 -0.71 0.82 -12.72
C ASP A 62 -0.91 1.08 -11.22
N TYR A 63 -0.89 2.33 -10.77
CA TYR A 63 -1.20 2.70 -9.38
C TYR A 63 -2.70 2.60 -9.11
N ALA A 64 -3.51 3.07 -10.05
CA ALA A 64 -4.97 3.01 -9.95
C ALA A 64 -5.47 1.56 -9.80
N GLU A 65 -4.93 0.61 -10.57
CA GLU A 65 -5.31 -0.81 -10.50
C GLU A 65 -4.87 -1.47 -9.17
N ALA A 66 -3.68 -1.11 -8.69
CA ALA A 66 -3.11 -1.71 -7.49
C ALA A 66 -3.75 -1.19 -6.19
N LEU A 67 -4.14 0.09 -6.16
CA LEU A 67 -4.61 0.77 -4.95
C LEU A 67 -6.13 0.84 -4.78
N GLN A 68 -6.89 0.25 -5.71
CA GLN A 68 -8.35 0.27 -5.70
C GLN A 68 -8.95 -1.14 -5.68
N ASN A 69 -10.16 -1.24 -5.14
CA ASN A 69 -10.94 -2.47 -4.99
C ASN A 69 -10.15 -3.59 -4.29
N LEU A 70 -9.54 -3.32 -3.15
CA LEU A 70 -8.80 -4.30 -2.34
C LEU A 70 -9.31 -4.33 -0.88
N ASP A 71 -9.24 -5.50 -0.25
CA ASP A 71 -9.56 -5.65 1.17
C ASP A 71 -8.56 -4.85 2.01
N SER A 72 -9.03 -4.12 3.02
CA SER A 72 -8.15 -3.35 3.89
C SER A 72 -7.26 -4.29 4.71
N PRO A 73 -5.93 -4.06 4.75
CA PRO A 73 -5.02 -4.87 5.58
C PRO A 73 -5.26 -4.67 7.08
N LEU A 74 -5.98 -3.62 7.49
CA LEU A 74 -6.34 -3.35 8.88
C LEU A 74 -7.65 -4.02 9.30
N ASP A 75 -8.58 -4.20 8.35
CA ASP A 75 -9.89 -4.80 8.57
C ASP A 75 -10.38 -5.45 7.27
N HIS A 76 -10.36 -6.78 7.22
CA HIS A 76 -10.75 -7.54 6.02
C HIS A 76 -12.24 -7.43 5.68
N THR A 77 -13.06 -6.85 6.55
CA THR A 77 -14.49 -6.60 6.27
C THR A 77 -14.71 -5.33 5.47
N VAL A 78 -13.68 -4.47 5.40
CA VAL A 78 -13.72 -3.19 4.70
C VAL A 78 -13.00 -3.32 3.35
N ASN A 79 -13.72 -3.05 2.27
CA ASN A 79 -13.14 -2.95 0.93
C ASN A 79 -12.77 -1.50 0.61
N LEU A 80 -11.52 -1.27 0.23
CA LEU A 80 -11.02 0.00 -0.27
C LEU A 80 -11.47 0.15 -1.73
N GLY A 81 -12.53 0.91 -1.97
CA GLY A 81 -13.13 1.11 -3.29
C GLY A 81 -12.33 2.04 -4.22
N THR A 82 -13.02 2.96 -4.89
CA THR A 82 -12.39 3.93 -5.79
C THR A 82 -11.57 4.97 -5.02
N LEU A 83 -10.37 5.26 -5.51
CA LEU A 83 -9.47 6.22 -4.88
C LEU A 83 -9.85 7.65 -5.27
N LEU A 84 -10.12 8.49 -4.27
CA LEU A 84 -10.42 9.91 -4.45
C LEU A 84 -9.10 10.71 -4.48
N VAL A 85 -8.41 10.69 -5.63
CA VAL A 85 -7.07 11.28 -5.78
C VAL A 85 -7.02 12.74 -5.34
N ASP A 86 -8.04 13.53 -5.66
CA ASP A 86 -8.09 14.96 -5.31
C ASP A 86 -8.22 15.22 -3.80
N GLN A 87 -8.54 14.19 -3.00
CA GLN A 87 -8.54 14.26 -1.53
C GLN A 87 -7.24 13.73 -0.90
N CYS A 88 -6.33 13.16 -1.70
CA CYS A 88 -5.06 12.64 -1.19
C CYS A 88 -4.03 13.77 -1.01
N HIS A 89 -3.37 13.81 0.15
CA HIS A 89 -2.39 14.85 0.47
C HIS A 89 -1.15 14.23 1.11
N VAL A 90 0.03 14.83 0.89
CA VAL A 90 1.26 14.40 1.56
C VAL A 90 1.31 15.04 2.95
N CYS A 91 1.23 14.21 3.99
CA CYS A 91 1.40 14.66 5.37
C CYS A 91 2.88 14.78 5.73
N LEU A 92 3.36 16.00 5.96
CA LEU A 92 4.71 16.25 6.44
C LEU A 92 4.72 16.25 7.96
N LEU A 93 5.21 15.15 8.56
CA LEU A 93 5.23 14.92 10.02
C LEU A 93 6.09 15.93 10.82
N TYR A 94 6.73 16.88 10.14
CA TYR A 94 7.52 17.97 10.73
C TYR A 94 6.79 19.33 10.77
N THR A 95 5.56 19.42 10.25
CA THR A 95 4.72 20.62 10.38
C THR A 95 3.44 20.29 11.13
N SER A 96 3.26 20.89 12.31
CA SER A 96 2.17 20.69 13.27
C SER A 96 0.76 21.12 12.80
N ARG A 97 0.34 20.78 11.58
CA ARG A 97 -1.06 20.95 11.15
C ARG A 97 -1.47 19.85 10.18
N CYS A 98 -2.09 18.82 10.71
CA CYS A 98 -3.08 18.00 10.02
C CYS A 98 -4.11 17.59 11.08
N VAL A 99 -5.07 18.48 11.32
CA VAL A 99 -6.40 18.16 11.87
C VAL A 99 -7.39 18.50 10.76
#